data_AF-A0A239K625-F1
#
_entry.id   AF-A0A239K625-F1
#
_cell.length_a   1.000
_cell.length_b   1.000
_cell.length_c   1.000
_cell.angle_alpha   90.00
_cell.angle_beta   90.00
_cell.angle_gamma   90.00
#
_symmetry.space_group_name_H-M   'P 1'
#
loop_
_entity.id
_entity.type
_entity.pdbx_description
1 polymer ?
#
loop_
_entity_poly.entity_id
_entity_poly.type
_entity_poly.pdbx_seq_one_letter_code
_entity_poly.pdbx_strand_id
1 'polypeptide(L)'
;MNDNFESDSQADQWQRYIHAKLSAALSKRSSWFLFGLAFLAVYREVFETILFYAALASQGSGGAVFGGFVTGLVLLAVIAWAMLRYSQRLPIGKFFSYSSALMAVLAAVLAGKGTAALQEAGMLSVTPVSGWPRVTLLGIYPTLQVILMQAAALVIIILGFWYNRRAIEAGRPAKAGNQSA
;
A
#
# COMPACT_ATOMS: atom_id res chain seq x y z
N MET A 1 32.42 11.68 36.71
CA MET A 1 32.50 12.50 35.48
C MET A 1 32.80 11.56 34.31
N ASN A 2 31.76 10.99 33.69
CA ASN A 2 31.68 10.51 32.29
C ASN A 2 30.66 9.36 32.18
N ASP A 3 29.44 9.67 31.73
CA ASP A 3 28.45 8.69 31.23
C ASP A 3 27.59 9.30 30.10
N ASN A 4 28.18 10.15 29.23
CA ASN A 4 27.42 10.96 28.25
C ASN A 4 27.78 10.73 26.76
N PHE A 5 28.48 9.65 26.37
CA PHE A 5 28.96 9.51 24.98
C PHE A 5 28.40 8.35 24.15
N GLU A 6 27.70 7.37 24.73
CA GLU A 6 27.29 6.18 23.99
C GLU A 6 25.93 6.33 23.26
N SER A 7 24.97 7.10 23.80
CA SER A 7 23.59 7.15 23.29
C SER A 7 23.41 7.97 22.01
N ASP A 8 24.25 8.99 21.79
CA ASP A 8 24.12 9.87 20.63
C ASP A 8 24.53 9.17 19.33
N SER A 9 25.46 8.22 19.39
CA SER A 9 25.99 7.54 18.20
C SER A 9 24.96 6.65 17.49
N GLN A 10 24.00 6.05 18.21
CA GLN A 10 23.00 5.13 17.63
C GLN A 10 21.83 5.90 17.01
N ALA A 11 21.36 6.95 17.71
CA ALA A 11 20.32 7.84 17.19
C ALA A 11 20.79 8.55 15.92
N ASP A 12 22.04 9.00 15.92
CA ASP A 12 22.64 9.76 14.83
C ASP A 12 22.98 8.86 13.61
N GLN A 13 23.36 7.59 13.84
CA GLN A 13 23.47 6.59 12.78
C GLN A 13 22.11 6.21 12.17
N TRP A 14 21.06 6.08 12.98
CA TRP A 14 19.72 5.80 12.49
C TRP A 14 19.13 6.99 11.71
N GLN A 15 19.32 8.21 12.21
CA GLN A 15 18.99 9.46 11.51
C GLN A 15 19.72 9.54 10.17
N ARG A 16 21.03 9.28 10.12
CA ARG A 16 21.79 9.23 8.87
C ARG A 16 21.33 8.14 7.91
N TYR A 17 20.94 6.97 8.40
CA TYR A 17 20.43 5.88 7.56
C TYR A 17 19.05 6.21 6.97
N ILE A 18 18.14 6.77 7.78
CA ILE A 18 16.85 7.26 7.33
C ILE A 18 17.04 8.42 6.37
N HIS A 19 17.88 9.41 6.72
CA HIS A 19 18.23 10.52 5.83
C HIS A 19 18.86 10.02 4.54
N ALA A 20 19.79 9.08 4.56
CA ALA A 20 20.43 8.58 3.34
C ALA A 20 19.44 7.81 2.45
N LYS A 21 18.58 6.94 3.03
CA LYS A 21 17.54 6.24 2.27
C LYS A 21 16.45 7.17 1.77
N LEU A 22 16.07 8.15 2.57
CA LEU A 22 15.09 9.17 2.21
C LEU A 22 15.67 10.11 1.16
N SER A 23 16.92 10.55 1.29
CA SER A 23 17.64 11.41 0.33
C SER A 23 17.90 10.70 -1.00
N ALA A 24 18.30 9.44 -0.98
CA ALA A 24 18.46 8.62 -2.19
C ALA A 24 17.10 8.38 -2.89
N ALA A 25 16.04 8.21 -2.10
CA ALA A 25 14.65 8.18 -2.59
C ALA A 25 14.05 9.59 -2.83
N LEU A 26 14.78 10.67 -2.58
CA LEU A 26 14.41 12.07 -2.82
C LEU A 26 15.37 12.73 -3.82
N SER A 27 16.00 11.94 -4.70
CA SER A 27 16.54 12.54 -5.93
C SER A 27 15.41 13.31 -6.63
N LYS A 28 15.72 14.41 -7.33
CA LYS A 28 14.72 15.33 -7.92
C LYS A 28 13.63 14.60 -8.75
N ARG A 29 13.99 13.46 -9.35
CA ARG A 29 13.09 12.56 -10.09
C ARG A 29 12.16 11.73 -9.19
N SER A 30 12.67 11.26 -8.05
CA SER A 30 11.91 10.46 -7.10
C SER A 30 10.95 11.30 -6.25
N SER A 31 11.29 12.55 -5.91
CA SER A 31 10.37 13.47 -5.23
C SER A 31 9.11 13.76 -6.05
N TRP A 32 9.23 13.88 -7.39
CA TRP A 32 8.06 14.05 -8.27
C TRP A 32 7.19 12.79 -8.35
N PHE A 33 7.83 11.61 -8.36
CA PHE A 33 7.12 10.33 -8.29
C PHE A 33 6.37 10.16 -6.96
N LEU A 34 7.02 10.46 -5.82
CA LEU A 34 6.40 10.38 -4.50
C LEU A 34 5.25 11.39 -4.35
N PHE A 35 5.42 12.61 -4.88
CA PHE A 35 4.34 13.58 -4.94
C PHE A 35 3.15 13.06 -5.76
N GLY A 36 3.39 12.54 -6.97
CA GLY A 36 2.33 11.98 -7.82
C GLY A 36 1.64 10.78 -7.17
N LEU A 37 2.41 9.90 -6.53
CA LEU A 37 1.88 8.74 -5.79
C LEU A 37 0.99 9.18 -4.62
N ALA A 38 1.45 10.14 -3.81
CA ALA A 38 0.67 10.68 -2.70
C ALA A 38 -0.59 11.40 -3.19
N PHE A 39 -0.47 12.21 -4.25
CA PHE A 39 -1.59 12.90 -4.87
C PHE A 39 -2.66 11.93 -5.38
N LEU A 40 -2.26 10.92 -6.18
CA LEU A 40 -3.18 9.92 -6.72
C LEU A 40 -3.85 9.09 -5.62
N ALA A 41 -3.09 8.71 -4.58
CA ALA A 41 -3.65 8.01 -3.44
C ALA A 41 -4.72 8.84 -2.74
N VAL A 42 -4.40 10.09 -2.34
CA VAL A 42 -5.36 10.97 -1.68
C VAL A 42 -6.56 11.27 -2.57
N TYR A 43 -6.33 11.60 -3.85
CA TYR A 43 -7.39 11.89 -4.81
C TYR A 43 -8.37 10.71 -4.93
N ARG A 44 -7.88 9.48 -5.05
CA ARG A 44 -8.71 8.28 -5.12
C ARG A 44 -9.59 8.12 -3.88
N GLU A 45 -9.00 8.20 -2.68
CA GLU A 45 -9.73 8.03 -1.43
C GLU A 45 -10.81 9.11 -1.27
N VAL A 46 -10.48 10.37 -1.62
CA VAL A 46 -11.43 11.49 -1.59
C VAL A 46 -12.55 11.28 -2.61
N PHE A 47 -12.24 10.82 -3.83
CA PHE A 47 -13.24 10.55 -4.86
C PHE A 47 -14.22 9.45 -4.44
N GLU A 48 -13.70 8.31 -3.95
CA GLU A 48 -14.52 7.21 -3.45
C GLU A 48 -15.41 7.67 -2.28
N THR A 49 -14.85 8.46 -1.36
CA THR A 49 -15.59 9.04 -0.24
C THR A 49 -16.72 9.95 -0.74
N ILE A 50 -16.44 10.89 -1.65
CA ILE A 50 -17.45 11.81 -2.18
C ILE A 50 -18.58 11.04 -2.88
N LEU A 51 -18.26 10.06 -3.73
CA LEU A 51 -19.26 9.25 -4.41
C LEU A 51 -20.12 8.46 -3.44
N PHE A 52 -19.52 7.88 -2.40
CA PHE A 52 -20.23 7.16 -1.36
C PHE A 52 -21.17 8.08 -0.57
N TYR A 53 -20.69 9.27 -0.15
CA TYR A 53 -21.52 10.26 0.53
C TYR A 53 -22.65 10.78 -0.34
N ALA A 54 -22.41 11.02 -1.64
CA ALA A 54 -23.43 11.42 -2.58
C ALA A 54 -24.54 10.36 -2.71
N ALA A 55 -24.15 9.08 -2.82
CA ALA A 55 -25.09 7.95 -2.91
C ALA A 55 -25.86 7.71 -1.60
N LEU A 56 -25.26 7.98 -0.44
CA LEU A 56 -25.96 7.89 0.85
C LEU A 56 -26.92 9.06 1.06
N ALA A 57 -26.49 10.27 0.71
CA ALA A 57 -27.30 11.48 0.84
C ALA A 57 -28.56 11.41 -0.04
N SER A 58 -28.47 10.81 -1.23
CA SER A 58 -29.62 10.63 -2.13
C SER A 58 -30.69 9.66 -1.60
N GLN A 59 -30.41 8.91 -0.53
CA GLN A 59 -31.36 7.97 0.08
C GLN A 59 -32.21 8.61 1.21
N GLY A 60 -32.12 9.93 1.42
CA GLY A 60 -33.01 10.68 2.33
C GLY A 60 -32.58 10.73 3.80
N SER A 61 -31.37 10.29 4.14
CA SER A 61 -30.86 10.20 5.53
C SER A 61 -29.83 11.30 5.90
N GLY A 62 -29.95 12.50 5.32
CA GLY A 62 -28.94 13.56 5.40
C GLY A 62 -28.42 13.90 6.81
N GLY A 63 -29.28 13.88 7.83
CA GLY A 63 -28.86 14.10 9.22
C GLY A 63 -27.97 12.99 9.78
N ALA A 64 -28.29 11.72 9.48
CA ALA A 64 -27.47 10.58 9.89
C ALA A 64 -26.14 10.54 9.13
N VAL A 65 -26.16 10.89 7.84
CA VAL A 65 -24.96 11.01 6.99
C VAL A 65 -24.01 12.07 7.55
N PHE A 66 -24.53 13.24 7.91
CA PHE A 66 -23.72 14.31 8.52
C PHE A 66 -23.16 13.91 9.89
N GLY A 67 -23.97 13.27 10.74
CA GLY A 67 -23.51 12.73 12.02
C GLY A 67 -22.36 11.74 11.86
N GLY A 68 -22.50 10.78 10.93
CA GLY A 68 -21.45 9.83 10.59
C GLY A 68 -20.17 10.49 10.07
N PHE A 69 -20.31 11.53 9.24
CA PHE A 69 -19.16 12.31 8.76
C PHE A 69 -18.39 12.97 9.90
N VAL A 70 -19.07 13.67 10.80
CA VAL A 70 -18.43 14.34 11.95
C VAL A 70 -17.76 13.31 12.87
N THR A 71 -18.44 12.20 13.17
CA THR A 71 -17.86 11.12 13.98
C THR A 71 -16.62 10.53 13.32
N GLY A 72 -16.68 10.24 12.02
CA GLY A 72 -15.53 9.72 11.26
C GLY A 72 -14.35 10.69 11.24
N LEU A 73 -14.61 11.98 11.06
CA LEU A 73 -13.58 13.03 11.06
C LEU A 73 -12.85 13.11 12.41
N VAL A 74 -13.59 13.09 13.52
CA VAL A 74 -13.01 13.09 14.88
C VAL A 74 -12.19 11.82 15.10
N LEU A 75 -12.70 10.65 14.72
CA LEU A 75 -11.98 9.38 14.86
C LEU A 75 -10.67 9.39 14.06
N LEU A 76 -10.70 9.85 12.80
CA LEU A 76 -9.51 9.96 11.96
C LEU A 76 -8.50 10.94 12.54
N ALA A 77 -8.94 12.09 13.08
CA ALA A 77 -8.06 13.05 13.74
C ALA A 77 -7.34 12.43 14.96
N VAL A 78 -8.07 11.66 15.78
CA VAL A 78 -7.51 10.94 16.93
C VAL A 78 -6.50 9.88 16.48
N ILE A 79 -6.83 9.09 15.45
CA ILE A 79 -5.93 8.07 14.89
C ILE A 79 -4.67 8.73 14.33
N ALA A 80 -4.81 9.79 13.55
CA ALA A 80 -3.68 10.53 12.99
C ALA A 80 -2.79 11.08 14.12
N TRP A 81 -3.37 11.73 15.13
CA TRP A 81 -2.63 12.21 16.30
C TRP A 81 -1.88 11.09 17.01
N ALA A 82 -2.52 9.93 17.23
CA ALA A 82 -1.89 8.78 17.85
C ALA A 82 -0.72 8.26 16.98
N MET A 83 -0.91 8.13 15.67
CA MET A 83 0.16 7.72 14.75
C MET A 83 1.35 8.68 14.81
N LEU A 84 1.11 10.00 14.78
CA LEU A 84 2.17 11.00 14.91
C LEU A 84 2.89 10.88 16.25
N ARG A 85 2.17 10.64 17.35
CA ARG A 85 2.74 10.52 18.69
C ARG A 85 3.56 9.24 18.89
N TYR A 86 3.11 8.11 18.35
CA TYR A 86 3.73 6.80 18.54
C TYR A 86 4.69 6.38 17.42
N SER A 87 4.88 7.23 16.40
CA SER A 87 5.76 6.96 15.24
C SER A 87 7.18 6.54 15.64
N GLN A 88 7.72 7.07 16.74
CA GLN A 88 9.07 6.74 17.22
C GLN A 88 9.25 5.30 17.72
N ARG A 89 8.16 4.59 18.05
CA ARG A 89 8.22 3.18 18.52
C ARG A 89 7.78 2.15 17.49
N LEU A 90 7.29 2.59 16.33
CA LEU A 90 6.82 1.69 15.30
C LEU A 90 8.02 1.17 14.48
N PRO A 91 8.27 -0.15 14.40
CA PRO A 91 9.29 -0.69 13.51
C PRO A 91 8.86 -0.46 12.06
N ILE A 92 9.25 0.70 11.50
CA ILE A 92 8.84 1.21 10.17
C ILE A 92 9.03 0.13 9.10
N GLY A 93 10.12 -0.63 9.14
CA GLY A 93 10.36 -1.74 8.22
C GLY A 93 9.29 -2.84 8.25
N LYS A 94 8.80 -3.23 9.43
CA LYS A 94 7.73 -4.24 9.55
C LYS A 94 6.38 -3.69 9.08
N PHE A 95 6.08 -2.44 9.42
CA PHE A 95 4.86 -1.76 8.96
C PHE A 95 4.79 -1.70 7.43
N PHE A 96 5.87 -1.28 6.77
CA PHE A 96 5.93 -1.26 5.31
C PHE A 96 5.87 -2.67 4.71
N SER A 97 6.44 -3.70 5.35
CA SER A 97 6.32 -5.08 4.87
C SER A 97 4.87 -5.57 4.90
N TYR A 98 4.15 -5.32 5.99
CA TYR A 98 2.73 -5.70 6.07
C TYR A 98 1.86 -4.87 5.14
N SER A 99 2.09 -3.56 5.05
CA SER A 99 1.37 -2.66 4.16
C SER A 99 1.56 -3.04 2.68
N SER A 100 2.80 -3.33 2.26
CA SER A 100 3.08 -3.76 0.88
C SER A 100 2.47 -5.12 0.55
N ALA A 101 2.47 -6.07 1.50
CA ALA A 101 1.78 -7.35 1.33
C ALA A 101 0.27 -7.15 1.19
N LEU A 102 -0.34 -6.29 2.03
CA LEU A 102 -1.75 -5.94 1.93
C LEU A 102 -2.08 -5.29 0.58
N MET A 103 -1.25 -4.34 0.13
CA MET A 103 -1.43 -3.69 -1.17
C MET A 103 -1.32 -4.67 -2.34
N ALA A 104 -0.42 -5.66 -2.25
CA ALA A 104 -0.31 -6.72 -3.25
C ALA A 104 -1.59 -7.58 -3.31
N VAL A 105 -2.15 -7.96 -2.15
CA VAL A 105 -3.44 -8.67 -2.10
C VAL A 105 -4.55 -7.82 -2.69
N LEU A 106 -4.66 -6.54 -2.30
CA LEU A 106 -5.68 -5.64 -2.81
C LEU A 106 -5.56 -5.43 -4.33
N ALA A 107 -4.35 -5.34 -4.87
CA ALA A 107 -4.14 -5.23 -6.31
C ALA A 107 -4.69 -6.44 -7.07
N ALA A 108 -4.48 -7.67 -6.57
CA ALA A 108 -5.04 -8.88 -7.17
C ALA A 108 -6.57 -8.93 -7.06
N VAL A 109 -7.14 -8.49 -5.94
CA VAL A 109 -8.60 -8.39 -5.75
C VAL A 109 -9.20 -7.35 -6.71
N LEU A 110 -8.57 -6.18 -6.83
CA LEU A 110 -9.02 -5.09 -7.71
C LEU A 110 -8.91 -5.48 -9.19
N ALA A 111 -7.89 -6.24 -9.59
CA ALA A 111 -7.80 -6.77 -10.94
C ALA A 111 -9.02 -7.63 -11.28
N GLY A 112 -9.47 -8.48 -10.34
CA GLY A 112 -10.65 -9.31 -10.53
C GLY A 112 -11.95 -8.50 -10.57
N LYS A 113 -12.16 -7.63 -9.57
CA LYS A 113 -13.35 -6.75 -9.50
C LYS A 113 -13.44 -5.78 -10.69
N GLY A 114 -12.32 -5.19 -11.10
CA GLY A 114 -12.27 -4.30 -12.26
C GLY A 114 -12.58 -5.02 -13.56
N THR A 115 -12.04 -6.22 -13.76
CA THR A 115 -12.37 -7.06 -14.94
C THR A 115 -13.84 -7.45 -14.94
N ALA A 116 -14.40 -7.84 -13.79
CA ALA A 116 -15.82 -8.15 -13.66
C ALA A 116 -16.71 -6.92 -13.93
N ALA A 117 -16.34 -5.74 -13.43
CA ALA A 117 -17.06 -4.50 -13.71
C ALA A 117 -17.05 -4.14 -15.20
N LEU A 118 -15.94 -4.38 -15.91
CA LEU A 118 -15.88 -4.22 -17.36
C LEU A 118 -16.76 -5.24 -18.11
N GLN A 119 -16.91 -6.45 -17.57
CA GLN A 119 -17.87 -7.44 -18.08
C GLN A 119 -19.32 -6.98 -17.84
N GLU A 120 -19.63 -6.46 -16.66
CA GLU A 120 -20.95 -5.90 -16.32
C GLU A 120 -21.29 -4.66 -17.17
N ALA A 121 -20.30 -3.86 -17.53
CA ALA A 121 -20.43 -2.74 -18.45
C ALA A 121 -20.54 -3.16 -19.93
N GLY A 122 -20.47 -4.46 -20.24
CA GLY A 122 -20.55 -4.99 -21.61
C GLY A 122 -19.31 -4.73 -22.47
N MET A 123 -18.20 -4.26 -21.87
CA MET A 123 -16.96 -3.95 -22.58
C MET A 123 -16.06 -5.17 -22.80
N LEU A 124 -16.22 -6.22 -21.98
CA LEU A 124 -15.48 -7.46 -22.08
C LEU A 124 -16.41 -8.66 -22.29
N SER A 125 -15.93 -9.63 -23.09
CA SER A 125 -16.62 -10.90 -23.25
C SER A 125 -16.65 -11.69 -21.94
N VAL A 126 -17.70 -12.49 -21.78
CA VAL A 126 -17.88 -13.36 -20.62
C VAL A 126 -17.78 -14.80 -21.10
N THR A 127 -16.72 -15.50 -20.69
CA THR A 127 -16.55 -16.92 -20.96
C THR A 127 -16.61 -17.67 -19.63
N PRO A 128 -17.78 -18.21 -19.24
CA PRO A 128 -17.95 -18.91 -17.97
C PRO A 128 -17.09 -20.17 -17.91
N VAL A 129 -16.54 -20.45 -16.72
CA VAL A 129 -15.79 -21.68 -16.43
C VAL A 129 -16.59 -22.51 -15.42
N SER A 130 -16.85 -23.77 -15.76
CA SER A 130 -17.56 -24.69 -14.86
C SER A 130 -16.67 -25.12 -13.69
N GLY A 131 -17.25 -25.23 -12.49
CA GLY A 131 -16.55 -25.71 -11.29
C GLY A 131 -15.64 -24.70 -10.59
N TRP A 132 -15.59 -23.44 -11.03
CA TRP A 132 -14.80 -22.40 -10.37
C TRP A 132 -15.61 -21.66 -9.28
N PRO A 133 -15.05 -21.39 -8.08
CA PRO A 133 -15.77 -20.71 -7.01
C PRO A 133 -16.03 -19.23 -7.36
N ARG A 134 -17.14 -18.69 -6.86
CA ARG A 134 -17.45 -17.25 -6.91
C ARG A 134 -17.29 -16.65 -5.52
N VAL A 135 -16.32 -15.75 -5.36
CA VAL A 135 -16.06 -15.03 -4.10
C VAL A 135 -15.90 -13.55 -4.41
N THR A 136 -16.99 -12.80 -4.31
CA THR A 136 -17.03 -11.36 -4.64
C THR A 136 -16.09 -10.53 -3.77
N LEU A 137 -15.88 -10.92 -2.51
CA LEU A 137 -14.94 -10.24 -1.60
C LEU A 137 -13.52 -10.24 -2.15
N LEU A 138 -13.06 -11.39 -2.67
CA LEU A 138 -11.72 -11.59 -3.25
C LEU A 138 -11.65 -11.22 -4.75
N GLY A 139 -12.76 -10.75 -5.34
CA GLY A 139 -12.81 -10.47 -6.77
C GLY A 139 -12.71 -11.73 -7.64
N ILE A 140 -13.04 -12.91 -7.09
CA ILE A 140 -12.98 -14.18 -7.81
C ILE A 140 -14.33 -14.40 -8.49
N TYR A 141 -14.33 -14.41 -9.82
CA TYR A 141 -15.50 -14.69 -10.64
C TYR A 141 -15.22 -15.90 -11.54
N PRO A 142 -16.24 -16.74 -11.82
CA PRO A 142 -16.08 -17.95 -12.63
C PRO A 142 -16.04 -17.62 -14.13
N THR A 143 -15.17 -16.68 -14.53
CA THR A 143 -14.98 -16.26 -15.93
C THR A 143 -13.50 -16.33 -16.30
N LEU A 144 -13.21 -16.80 -17.51
CA LEU A 144 -11.83 -16.99 -17.97
C LEU A 144 -11.03 -15.68 -17.95
N GLN A 145 -11.65 -14.58 -18.36
CA GLN A 145 -11.04 -13.25 -18.42
C GLN A 145 -10.60 -12.79 -17.03
N VAL A 146 -11.46 -12.94 -16.01
CA VAL A 146 -11.13 -12.56 -14.62
C VAL A 146 -9.98 -13.41 -14.09
N ILE A 147 -10.03 -14.73 -14.32
CA ILE A 147 -8.97 -15.66 -13.88
C ILE A 147 -7.62 -15.28 -14.52
N LEU A 148 -7.60 -15.03 -15.83
CA LEU A 148 -6.39 -14.63 -16.55
C LEU A 148 -5.84 -13.29 -16.04
N MET A 149 -6.70 -12.30 -15.80
CA MET A 149 -6.28 -11.00 -15.29
C MET A 149 -5.72 -11.08 -13.87
N GLN A 150 -6.34 -11.87 -12.99
CA GLN A 150 -5.83 -12.10 -11.64
C GLN A 150 -4.51 -12.90 -11.68
N ALA A 151 -4.41 -13.92 -12.54
CA ALA A 151 -3.16 -14.66 -12.72
C ALA A 151 -2.03 -13.76 -13.22
N ALA A 152 -2.30 -12.90 -14.21
CA ALA A 152 -1.33 -11.91 -14.69
C ALA A 152 -0.90 -10.94 -13.59
N ALA A 153 -1.84 -10.40 -12.81
CA ALA A 153 -1.53 -9.53 -11.67
C ALA A 153 -0.64 -10.23 -10.64
N LEU A 154 -0.95 -11.48 -10.28
CA LEU A 154 -0.16 -12.28 -9.35
C LEU A 154 1.25 -12.54 -9.89
N VAL A 155 1.40 -12.88 -11.18
CA VAL A 155 2.72 -13.06 -11.80
C VAL A 155 3.53 -11.77 -11.73
N ILE A 156 2.95 -10.62 -12.09
CA ILE A 156 3.63 -9.31 -12.00
C ILE A 156 4.07 -9.02 -10.57
N ILE A 157 3.19 -9.25 -9.58
CA ILE A 157 3.51 -9.05 -8.17
C ILE A 157 4.66 -9.95 -7.73
N ILE A 158 4.60 -11.26 -8.03
CA ILE A 158 5.62 -12.24 -7.64
C ILE A 158 6.97 -11.88 -8.28
N LEU A 159 6.98 -11.58 -9.58
CA LEU A 159 8.20 -11.16 -10.28
C LEU A 159 8.76 -9.85 -9.72
N GLY A 160 7.90 -8.88 -9.40
CA GLY A 160 8.28 -7.62 -8.77
C GLY A 160 8.95 -7.82 -7.41
N PHE A 161 8.35 -8.65 -6.54
CA PHE A 161 8.94 -8.99 -5.24
C PHE A 161 10.26 -9.75 -5.39
N TRP A 162 10.34 -10.67 -6.34
CA TRP A 162 11.55 -11.44 -6.60
C TRP A 162 12.70 -10.57 -7.12
N TYR A 163 12.42 -9.67 -8.07
CA TYR A 163 13.39 -8.69 -8.56
C TYR A 163 13.88 -7.77 -7.44
N ASN A 164 12.96 -7.27 -6.61
CA ASN A 164 13.29 -6.41 -5.48
C ASN A 164 14.18 -7.12 -4.44
N ARG A 165 13.96 -8.41 -4.17
CA ARG A 165 14.83 -9.20 -3.28
C ARG A 165 16.24 -9.35 -3.85
N ARG A 166 16.37 -9.68 -5.14
CA ARG A 166 17.68 -9.82 -5.81
C ARG A 166 18.48 -8.52 -5.85
N ALA A 167 17.82 -7.39 -6.07
CA ALA A 167 18.47 -6.07 -6.07
C ALA A 167 19.06 -5.74 -4.68
N ILE A 168 18.39 -6.13 -3.60
CA ILE A 168 18.89 -5.94 -2.23
C ILE A 168 20.08 -6.85 -1.94
N GLU A 169 20.08 -8.08 -2.45
CA GLU A 169 21.18 -9.05 -2.28
C GLU A 169 22.43 -8.65 -3.08
N ALA A 170 22.27 -8.16 -4.30
CA ALA A 170 23.37 -7.71 -5.16
C ALA A 170 24.09 -6.44 -4.63
N GLY A 171 23.42 -5.64 -3.80
CA GLY A 171 23.99 -4.45 -3.17
C GLY A 171 24.70 -4.70 -1.83
N ARG A 172 24.73 -5.95 -1.31
CA ARG A 172 25.48 -6.25 -0.07
C ARG A 172 26.98 -6.34 -0.41
N PRO A 173 27.85 -5.52 0.22
CA PRO A 173 29.28 -5.70 0.06
C PRO A 173 29.66 -7.11 0.51
N ALA A 174 30.47 -7.80 -0.31
CA ALA A 174 31.00 -9.11 0.03
C ALA A 174 31.61 -9.03 1.44
N LYS A 175 31.21 -9.94 2.34
CA LYS A 175 31.85 -10.03 3.67
C LYS A 175 33.36 -10.11 3.42
N ALA A 176 34.09 -9.07 3.80
CA ALA A 176 35.54 -9.10 3.82
C ALA A 176 35.93 -10.31 4.65
N GLY A 177 36.50 -11.31 3.98
CA GLY A 177 37.02 -12.50 4.61
C GLY A 177 38.00 -12.08 5.69
N ASN A 178 37.75 -12.61 6.88
CA ASN A 178 38.57 -12.56 8.07
C ASN A 178 40.09 -12.58 7.74
N GLN A 179 40.79 -11.48 8.07
CA GLN A 179 42.23 -11.51 8.27
C GLN A 179 42.48 -12.09 9.66
N SER A 180 43.01 -13.33 9.75
CA SER A 180 43.83 -13.81 10.88
C SER A 180 44.16 -15.31 10.74
N ALA A 181 45.26 -15.59 10.05
CA ALA A 181 46.32 -16.52 10.48
C ALA A 181 47.50 -16.39 9.49
#